data_AF-A0ABD5TKP9-F1
#
_entry.id   AF-A0ABD5TKP9-F1
#
_cell.length_a   1.000
_cell.length_b   1.000
_cell.length_c   1.000
_cell.angle_alpha   90.00
_cell.angle_beta   90.00
_cell.angle_gamma   90.00
#
_symmetry.space_group_name_H-M   'P 1'
#
loop_
_entity.id
_entity.type
_entity.pdbx_description
1 polymer ?
#
loop_
_entity_poly.entity_id
_entity_poly.type
_entity_poly.pdbx_seq_one_letter_code
_entity_poly.pdbx_strand_id
1 'polypeptide(L)'
;MYDMNGTDAQSAGDSGPSGRSTARSRVTRRALLAASGSALAVGATGTAGARSGVDARPELPVDLESDDSDCQDATLEPTMGHCEGASTEGCSDEHPVTRGLRNAVTEVLEAEYPTVGALLEDGFVPYFDKLDFGEDGWSHWLNPEYIEGETILDPERPGSVLVDNETWRTIGVMFVAVKSGKQVDPPTLYEVGGADGESDAAAEDGDGETVAERNGVIGAEDDRGDHDHRDDHGERAGHDDHGGHGSEGDHHSSGDPGVCSPWHYHAGLPGRLAWWTHRAVHAEDADPSLEPPCRTPCMLHVWTVPHPEGTHAHHAPPREYRDDEPADAGFDTDATPGEDVLGSDAVPEAVLPAELELPGELSFPW
;
A
#
# COMPACT_ATOMS: atom_id res chain seq x y z
N MET A 1 58.33 19.97 38.57
CA MET A 1 59.18 18.81 38.94
C MET A 1 58.26 17.61 38.98
N TYR A 2 58.19 16.69 38.01
CA TYR A 2 59.06 16.31 36.90
C TYR A 2 58.25 16.24 35.60
N ASP A 3 58.94 16.57 34.53
CA ASP A 3 58.56 16.39 33.12
C ASP A 3 59.12 15.05 32.61
N MET A 4 58.66 14.63 31.42
CA MET A 4 59.31 13.78 30.39
C MET A 4 58.56 12.51 29.94
N ASN A 5 58.17 12.57 28.65
CA ASN A 5 58.35 11.60 27.55
C ASN A 5 57.68 10.21 27.65
N GLY A 6 57.07 9.66 26.59
CA GLY A 6 57.10 9.97 25.16
C GLY A 6 57.16 8.66 24.35
N THR A 7 56.75 8.76 23.07
CA THR A 7 56.98 7.84 21.92
C THR A 7 56.16 6.56 21.75
N ASP A 8 55.22 6.65 20.80
CA ASP A 8 55.08 5.88 19.53
C ASP A 8 55.69 4.48 19.39
N ALA A 9 54.88 3.53 18.91
CA ALA A 9 55.24 2.65 17.78
C ALA A 9 54.00 1.97 17.15
N GLN A 10 53.92 2.09 15.82
CA GLN A 10 53.05 1.42 14.87
C GLN A 10 53.40 -0.08 14.69
N SER A 11 52.44 -0.87 14.19
CA SER A 11 52.57 -1.98 13.21
C SER A 11 51.50 -3.05 13.49
N ALA A 12 50.39 -3.13 12.75
CA ALA A 12 50.18 -3.80 11.45
C ALA A 12 49.79 -5.29 11.54
N GLY A 13 48.72 -5.64 10.80
CA GLY A 13 48.23 -7.01 10.52
C GLY A 13 47.05 -7.41 11.42
N ASP A 14 45.95 -8.01 10.97
CA ASP A 14 45.68 -8.67 9.69
C ASP A 14 44.16 -8.90 9.54
N SER A 15 43.67 -8.53 8.36
CA SER A 15 42.57 -9.04 7.54
C SER A 15 41.55 -10.07 8.10
N GLY A 16 40.26 -9.69 8.08
CA GLY A 16 39.09 -10.60 8.16
C GLY A 16 37.89 -9.95 7.45
N PRO A 17 37.01 -10.72 6.75
CA PRO A 17 36.50 -10.33 5.44
C PRO A 17 35.30 -9.38 5.49
N SER A 18 35.41 -8.30 4.71
CA SER A 18 34.29 -7.49 4.24
C SER A 18 33.31 -8.37 3.44
N GLY A 19 32.11 -8.57 4.01
CA GLY A 19 30.96 -9.07 3.28
C GLY A 19 30.67 -8.14 2.11
N ARG A 20 30.86 -8.62 0.90
CA ARG A 20 30.44 -7.94 -0.33
C ARG A 20 28.92 -7.88 -0.32
N SER A 21 28.35 -6.72 0.02
CA SER A 21 27.07 -6.31 -0.54
C SER A 21 27.27 -6.21 -2.05
N THR A 22 26.77 -7.20 -2.78
CA THR A 22 26.64 -7.10 -4.22
C THR A 22 25.55 -6.07 -4.48
N ALA A 23 25.94 -4.81 -4.69
CA ALA A 23 25.11 -3.84 -5.38
C ALA A 23 24.74 -4.44 -6.74
N ARG A 24 23.55 -5.04 -6.82
CA ARG A 24 22.93 -5.41 -8.09
C ARG A 24 22.45 -4.10 -8.69
N SER A 25 23.23 -3.50 -9.58
CA SER A 25 22.70 -2.52 -10.52
C SER A 25 21.64 -3.23 -11.37
N ARG A 26 20.39 -3.21 -10.92
CA ARG A 26 19.24 -3.55 -11.74
C ARG A 26 19.02 -2.38 -12.67
N VAL A 27 19.38 -2.54 -13.93
CA VAL A 27 18.99 -1.61 -14.99
C VAL A 27 17.47 -1.73 -15.12
N THR A 28 16.74 -0.73 -14.64
CA THR A 28 15.28 -0.68 -14.77
C THR A 28 14.90 -0.51 -16.25
N ARG A 29 13.77 -1.08 -16.68
CA ARG A 29 13.30 -0.97 -18.09
C ARG A 29 13.19 0.50 -18.55
N ARG A 30 12.89 1.44 -17.64
CA ARG A 30 12.88 2.89 -17.90
C ARG A 30 14.25 3.44 -18.29
N ALA A 31 15.33 3.04 -17.61
CA ALA A 31 16.69 3.47 -17.97
C ALA A 31 17.09 2.99 -19.39
N LEU A 32 16.61 1.80 -19.79
CA LEU A 32 16.79 1.28 -21.14
C LEU A 32 15.98 2.06 -22.20
N LEU A 33 14.76 2.48 -21.88
CA LEU A 33 13.91 3.26 -22.80
C LEU A 33 14.38 4.71 -22.96
N ALA A 34 14.78 5.37 -21.86
CA ALA A 34 15.33 6.72 -21.87
C ALA A 34 16.65 6.80 -22.67
N ALA A 35 17.49 5.77 -22.63
CA ALA A 35 18.72 5.70 -23.42
C ALA A 35 18.48 5.51 -24.93
N SER A 36 17.30 5.02 -25.35
CA SER A 36 16.98 4.75 -26.76
C SER A 36 16.16 5.84 -27.47
N GLY A 37 15.72 6.89 -26.76
CA GLY A 37 14.80 7.91 -27.28
C GLY A 37 15.42 9.13 -27.97
N SER A 38 16.70 9.11 -28.33
CA SER A 38 17.36 10.24 -29.01
C SER A 38 17.64 9.96 -30.48
N ALA A 39 16.64 10.20 -31.34
CA ALA A 39 16.75 10.76 -32.69
C ALA A 39 15.54 10.35 -33.55
N LEU A 40 14.66 11.30 -33.87
CA LEU A 40 14.15 11.60 -35.21
C LEU A 40 13.27 12.85 -35.11
N ALA A 41 13.88 14.02 -35.33
CA ALA A 41 13.14 15.26 -35.57
C ALA A 41 12.62 15.25 -37.01
N VAL A 42 11.29 15.17 -37.18
CA VAL A 42 10.61 15.49 -38.44
C VAL A 42 9.83 16.78 -38.23
N GLY A 43 10.30 17.86 -38.85
CA GLY A 43 9.63 19.15 -38.81
C GLY A 43 8.35 19.14 -39.62
N ALA A 44 7.28 19.69 -39.04
CA ALA A 44 6.08 20.08 -39.77
C ALA A 44 5.80 21.56 -39.50
N THR A 45 6.16 22.41 -40.46
CA THR A 45 5.63 23.77 -40.58
C THR A 45 4.17 23.71 -41.00
N GLY A 46 3.26 24.21 -40.17
CA GLY A 46 1.84 24.40 -40.47
C GLY A 46 1.37 25.79 -40.03
N THR A 47 0.76 26.52 -40.96
CA THR A 47 0.34 27.93 -40.88
C THR A 47 -0.87 28.18 -39.97
N ALA A 48 -0.86 29.34 -39.32
CA ALA A 48 -1.94 29.92 -38.53
C ALA A 48 -3.29 30.05 -39.29
N GLY A 49 -4.38 29.89 -38.54
CA GLY A 49 -5.73 30.27 -38.94
C GLY A 49 -6.64 30.40 -37.72
N ALA A 50 -6.87 31.63 -37.25
CA ALA A 50 -7.86 31.96 -36.23
C ALA A 50 -9.27 32.08 -36.85
N ARG A 51 -10.29 31.49 -36.22
CA ARG A 51 -11.69 32.01 -36.21
C ARG A 51 -12.45 31.59 -34.95
N SER A 52 -13.16 32.57 -34.41
CA SER A 52 -14.06 32.53 -33.26
C SER A 52 -15.30 31.65 -33.42
N GLY A 53 -15.77 31.14 -32.28
CA GLY A 53 -17.18 31.08 -31.91
C GLY A 53 -17.88 29.76 -32.18
N VAL A 54 -18.12 28.97 -31.12
CA VAL A 54 -19.42 28.48 -30.62
C VAL A 54 -19.12 27.81 -29.28
N ASP A 55 -19.92 28.10 -28.25
CA ASP A 55 -20.04 27.33 -27.01
C ASP A 55 -20.34 25.86 -27.33
N ALA A 56 -19.30 25.07 -27.54
CA ALA A 56 -19.37 23.61 -27.61
C ALA A 56 -18.60 23.11 -26.40
N ARG A 57 -19.33 22.90 -25.30
CA ARG A 57 -18.87 21.99 -24.25
C ARG A 57 -18.58 20.65 -24.95
N PRO A 58 -17.36 20.10 -24.86
CA PRO A 58 -17.13 18.72 -25.26
C PRO A 58 -18.01 17.86 -24.37
N GLU A 59 -19.03 17.21 -24.94
CA GLU A 59 -19.75 16.17 -24.23
C GLU A 59 -18.79 15.00 -24.04
N LEU A 60 -18.58 14.61 -22.78
CA LEU A 60 -17.75 13.49 -22.40
C LEU A 60 -18.27 12.22 -23.10
N PRO A 61 -17.43 11.41 -23.75
CA PRO A 61 -17.84 10.10 -24.27
C PRO A 61 -17.90 9.04 -23.15
N VAL A 62 -17.56 9.40 -21.91
CA VAL A 62 -17.75 8.55 -20.74
C VAL A 62 -19.09 8.92 -20.13
N ASP A 63 -20.14 8.21 -20.54
CA ASP A 63 -21.47 8.30 -19.94
C ASP A 63 -21.40 7.64 -18.55
N LEU A 64 -20.75 8.34 -17.60
CA LEU A 64 -20.65 7.97 -16.18
C LEU A 64 -22.02 7.87 -15.51
N GLU A 65 -23.08 8.35 -16.18
CA GLU A 65 -24.47 8.24 -15.73
C GLU A 65 -25.18 6.98 -16.28
N SER A 66 -24.58 6.26 -17.23
CA SER A 66 -25.17 5.06 -17.83
C SER A 66 -24.65 3.77 -17.21
N ASP A 67 -25.55 3.07 -16.51
CA ASP A 67 -25.40 1.73 -15.92
C ASP A 67 -24.58 1.59 -14.60
N ASP A 68 -24.58 2.61 -13.74
CA ASP A 68 -24.13 2.47 -12.33
C ASP A 68 -25.05 1.54 -11.48
N SER A 69 -26.02 0.87 -12.10
CA SER A 69 -26.89 -0.10 -11.44
C SER A 69 -26.16 -1.38 -11.00
N ASP A 70 -24.98 -1.64 -11.59
CA ASP A 70 -24.14 -2.80 -11.25
C ASP A 70 -23.08 -2.48 -10.16
N CYS A 71 -22.80 -1.21 -9.84
CA CYS A 71 -21.78 -0.80 -8.85
C CYS A 71 -22.39 -0.02 -7.67
N GLN A 72 -23.14 -0.68 -6.80
CA GLN A 72 -23.81 -0.01 -5.66
C GLN A 72 -22.87 0.71 -4.68
N ASP A 73 -21.60 0.30 -4.63
CA ASP A 73 -20.59 0.91 -3.75
C ASP A 73 -19.97 2.19 -4.33
N ALA A 74 -20.08 2.41 -5.65
CA ALA A 74 -19.39 3.51 -6.33
C ALA A 74 -20.00 4.87 -5.95
N THR A 75 -19.15 5.82 -5.55
CA THR A 75 -19.58 7.19 -5.25
C THR A 75 -18.78 8.22 -6.02
N LEU A 76 -19.34 9.43 -6.19
CA LEU A 76 -18.61 10.57 -6.76
C LEU A 76 -17.67 11.21 -5.72
N GLU A 77 -18.15 11.37 -4.49
CA GLU A 77 -17.36 11.92 -3.38
C GLU A 77 -16.35 10.89 -2.86
N PRO A 78 -15.26 11.33 -2.20
CA PRO A 78 -14.35 10.43 -1.50
C PRO A 78 -15.11 9.62 -0.46
N THR A 79 -15.21 8.31 -0.67
CA THR A 79 -15.80 7.38 0.30
C THR A 79 -14.96 6.11 0.38
N MET A 80 -15.09 5.43 1.51
CA MET A 80 -14.39 4.20 1.83
C MET A 80 -15.34 3.20 2.47
N GLY A 81 -15.05 1.92 2.30
CA GLY A 81 -15.75 0.83 2.97
C GLY A 81 -14.77 -0.19 3.54
N HIS A 82 -15.22 -0.99 4.49
CA HIS A 82 -14.42 -2.07 5.04
C HIS A 82 -14.38 -3.26 4.08
N CYS A 83 -13.21 -3.88 3.94
CA CYS A 83 -13.12 -5.12 3.18
C CYS A 83 -13.88 -6.28 3.85
N GLU A 84 -14.21 -7.31 3.08
CA GLU A 84 -14.86 -8.50 3.64
C GLU A 84 -13.97 -9.12 4.74
N GLY A 85 -14.56 -9.37 5.91
CA GLY A 85 -13.84 -9.87 7.08
C GLY A 85 -12.92 -8.84 7.76
N ALA A 86 -12.89 -7.58 7.31
CA ALA A 86 -12.15 -6.53 7.97
C ALA A 86 -12.83 -6.06 9.26
N SER A 87 -12.03 -5.78 10.28
CA SER A 87 -12.47 -5.20 11.56
C SER A 87 -11.32 -4.43 12.19
N THR A 88 -11.62 -3.23 12.69
CA THR A 88 -10.69 -2.43 13.50
C THR A 88 -10.92 -2.62 15.00
N GLU A 89 -11.99 -3.31 15.41
CA GLU A 89 -12.39 -3.42 16.82
C GLU A 89 -11.34 -4.14 17.67
N GLY A 90 -10.69 -5.16 17.12
CA GLY A 90 -9.60 -5.90 17.77
C GLY A 90 -8.24 -5.22 17.66
N CYS A 91 -8.12 -4.10 16.95
CA CYS A 91 -6.83 -3.46 16.72
C CYS A 91 -6.39 -2.59 17.91
N SER A 92 -5.13 -2.73 18.30
CA SER A 92 -4.49 -1.92 19.34
C SER A 92 -3.09 -1.50 18.91
N ASP A 93 -2.78 -0.21 19.07
CA ASP A 93 -1.45 0.34 18.83
C ASP A 93 -0.37 -0.28 19.73
N GLU A 94 -0.77 -0.77 20.90
CA GLU A 94 0.16 -1.40 21.85
C GLU A 94 0.35 -2.90 21.58
N HIS A 95 -0.40 -3.48 20.65
CA HIS A 95 -0.25 -4.89 20.30
C HIS A 95 1.14 -5.15 19.70
N PRO A 96 1.86 -6.22 20.12
CA PRO A 96 3.22 -6.48 19.64
C PRO A 96 3.35 -6.55 18.12
N VAL A 97 2.34 -7.07 17.41
CA VAL A 97 2.32 -7.12 15.94
C VAL A 97 2.21 -5.72 15.34
N THR A 98 1.29 -4.88 15.83
CA THR A 98 1.14 -3.49 15.34
C THR A 98 2.42 -2.68 15.60
N ARG A 99 3.00 -2.78 16.80
CA ARG A 99 4.28 -2.13 17.12
C ARG A 99 5.43 -2.64 16.27
N GLY A 100 5.52 -3.95 16.07
CA GLY A 100 6.55 -4.58 15.23
C GLY A 100 6.46 -4.09 13.79
N LEU A 101 5.25 -4.07 13.22
CA LEU A 101 4.99 -3.58 11.87
C LEU A 101 5.33 -2.09 11.73
N ARG A 102 4.84 -1.24 12.65
CA ARG A 102 5.14 0.19 12.64
C ARG A 102 6.64 0.46 12.74
N ASN A 103 7.34 -0.22 13.65
CA ASN A 103 8.79 -0.06 13.81
C ASN A 103 9.54 -0.47 12.53
N ALA A 104 9.16 -1.59 11.90
CA ALA A 104 9.78 -2.04 10.66
C ALA A 104 9.56 -1.03 9.52
N VAL A 105 8.35 -0.49 9.40
CA VAL A 105 8.04 0.58 8.44
C VAL A 105 8.88 1.83 8.73
N THR A 106 8.95 2.28 9.99
CA THR A 106 9.77 3.44 10.37
C THR A 106 11.24 3.24 9.99
N GLU A 107 11.81 2.07 10.31
CA GLU A 107 13.22 1.77 9.99
C GLU A 107 13.47 1.82 8.48
N VAL A 108 12.59 1.24 7.67
CA VAL A 108 12.73 1.25 6.20
C VAL A 108 12.58 2.67 5.63
N LEU A 109 11.57 3.43 6.06
CA LEU A 109 11.37 4.80 5.59
C LEU A 109 12.58 5.69 5.93
N GLU A 110 13.13 5.58 7.14
CA GLU A 110 14.30 6.37 7.56
C GLU A 110 15.60 5.94 6.85
N ALA A 111 15.77 4.64 6.61
CA ALA A 111 17.01 4.10 6.04
C ALA A 111 17.06 4.15 4.51
N GLU A 112 15.97 3.77 3.85
CA GLU A 112 15.93 3.56 2.39
C GLU A 112 15.19 4.69 1.67
N TYR A 113 14.21 5.33 2.32
CA TYR A 113 13.37 6.36 1.69
C TYR A 113 13.33 7.72 2.44
N PRO A 114 14.49 8.29 2.86
CA PRO A 114 14.50 9.50 3.70
C PRO A 114 14.07 10.77 2.95
N THR A 115 13.98 10.73 1.62
CA THR A 115 13.66 11.87 0.74
C THR A 115 12.78 11.43 -0.43
N VAL A 116 12.11 12.40 -1.06
CA VAL A 116 11.37 12.17 -2.32
C VAL A 116 12.30 11.66 -3.43
N GLY A 117 13.52 12.16 -3.48
CA GLY A 117 14.55 11.69 -4.41
C GLY A 117 14.83 10.20 -4.27
N ALA A 118 14.93 9.69 -3.03
CA ALA A 118 15.14 8.26 -2.79
C ALA A 118 13.95 7.41 -3.30
N LEU A 119 12.72 7.90 -3.13
CA LEU A 119 11.53 7.25 -3.71
C LEU A 119 11.60 7.20 -5.24
N LEU A 120 11.93 8.33 -5.88
CA LEU A 120 12.07 8.41 -7.35
C LEU A 120 13.14 7.45 -7.87
N GLU A 121 14.28 7.35 -7.18
CA GLU A 121 15.39 6.46 -7.53
C GLU A 121 14.99 4.98 -7.44
N ASP A 122 14.20 4.60 -6.44
CA ASP A 122 13.68 3.24 -6.29
C ASP A 122 12.46 2.93 -7.19
N GLY A 123 12.04 3.92 -7.99
CA GLY A 123 11.01 3.74 -9.02
C GLY A 123 9.58 3.95 -8.52
N PHE A 124 9.40 4.55 -7.34
CA PHE A 124 8.11 5.07 -6.94
C PHE A 124 7.68 6.19 -7.89
N VAL A 125 6.39 6.20 -8.19
CA VAL A 125 5.75 7.19 -9.05
C VAL A 125 4.79 7.99 -8.18
N PRO A 126 4.87 9.33 -8.21
CA PRO A 126 3.92 10.14 -7.48
C PRO A 126 2.54 9.90 -8.04
N TYR A 127 1.65 9.59 -7.13
CA TYR A 127 0.25 9.46 -7.38
C TYR A 127 -0.42 10.61 -6.64
N PHE A 128 -0.26 11.80 -7.24
CA PHE A 128 -1.03 12.95 -6.80
C PHE A 128 -2.49 12.59 -7.03
N ASP A 129 -3.31 12.68 -6.00
CA ASP A 129 -4.76 12.59 -6.12
C ASP A 129 -5.20 13.79 -6.97
N LYS A 130 -5.10 13.64 -8.31
CA LYS A 130 -5.20 14.70 -9.32
C LYS A 130 -6.53 15.45 -9.28
N LEU A 131 -7.50 14.86 -8.60
CA LEU A 131 -8.74 15.50 -8.31
C LEU A 131 -8.57 16.14 -6.93
N ASP A 132 -8.20 17.42 -6.97
CA ASP A 132 -7.91 18.33 -5.85
C ASP A 132 -9.12 18.46 -4.89
N PHE A 133 -9.43 17.38 -4.16
CA PHE A 133 -10.65 17.23 -3.38
C PHE A 133 -10.51 17.59 -1.90
N GLY A 134 -9.34 18.07 -1.46
CA GLY A 134 -9.19 18.47 -0.08
C GLY A 134 -7.73 18.65 0.33
N GLU A 135 -7.55 19.65 1.17
CA GLU A 135 -6.30 20.19 1.72
C GLU A 135 -5.55 19.24 2.67
N ASP A 136 -5.67 17.92 2.51
CA ASP A 136 -5.09 16.98 3.49
C ASP A 136 -3.55 17.00 3.45
N GLY A 137 -2.98 17.57 2.38
CA GLY A 137 -1.57 17.96 2.33
C GLY A 137 -0.63 16.77 2.34
N TRP A 138 -1.02 15.65 1.75
CA TRP A 138 -0.17 14.46 1.59
C TRP A 138 -0.44 13.79 0.24
N SER A 139 0.47 12.90 -0.18
CA SER A 139 0.39 12.20 -1.46
C SER A 139 0.75 10.72 -1.30
N HIS A 140 0.12 9.90 -2.13
CA HIS A 140 0.52 8.51 -2.32
C HIS A 140 1.64 8.46 -3.35
N TRP A 141 2.64 7.63 -3.08
CA TRP A 141 3.70 7.30 -4.02
C TRP A 141 3.65 5.81 -4.22
N LEU A 142 3.38 5.34 -5.44
CA LEU A 142 3.16 3.93 -5.73
C LEU A 142 4.41 3.33 -6.39
N ASN A 143 4.81 2.12 -5.99
CA ASN A 143 5.84 1.36 -6.68
C ASN A 143 5.20 0.24 -7.50
N PRO A 144 5.13 0.36 -8.84
CA PRO A 144 4.52 -0.66 -9.69
C PRO A 144 5.13 -2.05 -9.54
N GLU A 145 6.46 -2.16 -9.39
CA GLU A 145 7.12 -3.46 -9.22
C GLU A 145 6.69 -4.14 -7.91
N TYR A 146 6.40 -3.36 -6.87
CA TYR A 146 6.05 -3.91 -5.55
C TYR A 146 4.57 -4.26 -5.49
N ILE A 147 3.69 -3.44 -6.09
CA ILE A 147 2.26 -3.73 -6.20
C ILE A 147 1.99 -4.98 -7.05
N GLU A 148 2.76 -5.19 -8.12
CA GLU A 148 2.64 -6.39 -8.97
C GLU A 148 3.37 -7.60 -8.41
N GLY A 149 4.04 -7.45 -7.26
CA GLY A 149 4.79 -8.50 -6.59
C GLY A 149 3.92 -9.63 -6.02
N GLU A 150 4.58 -10.53 -5.30
CA GLU A 150 3.94 -11.70 -4.65
C GLU A 150 3.64 -11.46 -3.16
N THR A 151 4.06 -10.32 -2.63
CA THR A 151 4.02 -9.95 -1.21
C THR A 151 3.07 -8.78 -0.99
N ILE A 152 2.25 -8.84 0.07
CA ILE A 152 1.27 -7.78 0.41
C ILE A 152 1.75 -6.98 1.62
N LEU A 153 2.14 -7.65 2.70
CA LEU A 153 2.61 -7.04 3.95
C LEU A 153 4.12 -7.22 4.09
N ASP A 154 4.87 -6.51 3.26
CA ASP A 154 6.33 -6.49 3.31
C ASP A 154 6.82 -5.04 3.56
N PRO A 155 7.23 -4.71 4.79
CA PRO A 155 7.70 -3.37 5.13
C PRO A 155 8.92 -2.92 4.32
N GLU A 156 9.75 -3.85 3.84
CA GLU A 156 10.93 -3.52 3.02
C GLU A 156 10.55 -3.12 1.59
N ARG A 157 9.36 -3.54 1.14
CA ARG A 157 8.86 -3.31 -0.23
C ARG A 157 7.39 -2.87 -0.20
N PRO A 158 7.09 -1.71 0.41
CA PRO A 158 5.72 -1.25 0.51
C PRO A 158 5.18 -0.90 -0.89
N GLY A 159 3.97 -1.36 -1.21
CA GLY A 159 3.32 -1.01 -2.47
C GLY A 159 3.14 0.50 -2.64
N SER A 160 3.00 1.22 -1.53
CA SER A 160 2.95 2.68 -1.52
C SER A 160 3.63 3.30 -0.31
N VAL A 161 4.28 4.44 -0.51
CA VAL A 161 4.78 5.34 0.54
C VAL A 161 3.89 6.58 0.58
N LEU A 162 3.61 7.08 1.79
CA LEU A 162 2.77 8.25 2.04
C LEU A 162 3.69 9.42 2.39
N VAL A 163 3.59 10.52 1.64
CA VAL A 163 4.48 11.67 1.76
C VAL A 163 3.68 12.90 2.15
N ASP A 164 4.12 13.61 3.18
CA ASP A 164 3.59 14.92 3.53
C ASP A 164 3.97 15.94 2.45
N ASN A 165 3.00 16.60 1.82
CA ASN A 165 3.27 17.49 0.70
C ASN A 165 3.91 18.80 1.15
N GLU A 166 3.80 19.19 2.42
CA GLU A 166 4.42 20.41 2.90
C GLU A 166 5.89 20.19 3.27
N THR A 167 6.19 19.21 4.12
CA THR A 167 7.57 18.93 4.58
C THR A 167 8.34 17.99 3.67
N TRP A 168 7.66 17.33 2.73
CA TRP A 168 8.20 16.30 1.81
C TRP A 168 8.75 15.07 2.54
N ARG A 169 8.36 14.87 3.80
CA ARG A 169 8.72 13.69 4.59
C ARG A 169 7.79 12.53 4.31
N THR A 170 8.36 11.34 4.34
CA THR A 170 7.57 10.11 4.42
C THR A 170 6.93 10.00 5.81
N ILE A 171 5.61 9.83 5.86
CA ILE A 171 4.81 9.82 7.10
C ILE A 171 4.13 8.46 7.37
N GLY A 172 4.24 7.53 6.43
CA GLY A 172 3.68 6.19 6.54
C GLY A 172 3.81 5.41 5.23
N VAL A 173 3.18 4.24 5.21
CA VAL A 173 3.03 3.41 4.02
C VAL A 173 1.59 2.95 3.86
N MET A 174 1.23 2.60 2.63
CA MET A 174 0.00 1.87 2.35
C MET A 174 0.35 0.55 1.67
N PHE A 175 -0.12 -0.54 2.26
CA PHE A 175 -0.09 -1.85 1.63
C PHE A 175 -1.35 -2.04 0.78
N VAL A 176 -1.20 -2.72 -0.35
CA VAL A 176 -2.30 -2.99 -1.29
C VAL A 176 -2.43 -4.50 -1.45
N ALA A 177 -3.62 -5.05 -1.22
CA ALA A 177 -3.89 -6.48 -1.28
C ALA A 177 -3.99 -6.98 -2.74
N VAL A 178 -2.86 -6.92 -3.43
CA VAL A 178 -2.67 -7.37 -4.80
C VAL A 178 -1.51 -8.36 -4.83
N LYS A 179 -1.66 -9.45 -5.60
CA LYS A 179 -0.59 -10.41 -5.90
C LYS A 179 -0.58 -10.71 -7.38
N SER A 180 0.60 -10.62 -8.00
CA SER A 180 0.77 -10.84 -9.45
C SER A 180 -0.21 -9.97 -10.28
N GLY A 181 -0.43 -8.73 -9.84
CA GLY A 181 -1.36 -7.79 -10.47
C GLY A 181 -2.86 -8.07 -10.23
N LYS A 182 -3.23 -9.09 -9.45
CA LYS A 182 -4.64 -9.41 -9.14
C LYS A 182 -5.00 -9.08 -7.71
N GLN A 183 -6.18 -8.49 -7.51
CA GLN A 183 -6.75 -8.31 -6.18
C GLN A 183 -6.93 -9.68 -5.50
N VAL A 184 -6.58 -9.74 -4.22
CA VAL A 184 -6.74 -10.92 -3.36
C VAL A 184 -7.33 -10.52 -2.02
N ASP A 185 -7.80 -11.50 -1.26
CA ASP A 185 -8.29 -11.27 0.09
C ASP A 185 -7.13 -10.80 0.99
N PRO A 186 -7.34 -9.71 1.75
CA PRO A 186 -6.30 -9.19 2.62
C PRO A 186 -6.05 -10.13 3.80
N PRO A 187 -4.79 -10.31 4.24
CA PRO A 187 -4.49 -11.08 5.44
C PRO A 187 -4.90 -10.32 6.70
N THR A 188 -5.51 -11.01 7.66
CA THR A 188 -5.65 -10.54 9.04
C THR A 188 -4.27 -10.22 9.66
N LEU A 189 -4.15 -9.14 10.44
CA LEU A 189 -2.90 -8.83 11.13
C LEU A 189 -2.68 -9.74 12.35
N TYR A 190 -3.72 -9.94 13.17
CA TYR A 190 -3.72 -10.87 14.30
C TYR A 190 -5.14 -11.15 14.80
N GLU A 191 -5.27 -12.25 15.53
CA GLU A 191 -6.48 -12.62 16.27
C GLU A 191 -6.23 -12.45 17.77
N VAL A 192 -7.03 -11.61 18.40
CA VAL A 192 -7.16 -11.40 19.85
C VAL A 192 -8.00 -12.53 20.46
N GLY A 193 -7.39 -13.71 20.57
CA GLY A 193 -7.81 -14.75 21.51
C GLY A 193 -8.96 -15.67 21.09
N GLY A 194 -8.70 -16.56 20.13
CA GLY A 194 -9.40 -17.85 20.08
C GLY A 194 -9.10 -18.63 21.36
N ALA A 195 -10.06 -18.61 22.30
CA ALA A 195 -9.99 -19.31 23.57
C ALA A 195 -10.18 -20.83 23.41
N ASP A 196 -9.32 -21.46 22.61
CA ASP A 196 -9.27 -22.91 22.39
C ASP A 196 -7.90 -23.42 21.90
N GLY A 197 -6.90 -22.55 21.76
CA GLY A 197 -5.51 -22.95 21.54
C GLY A 197 -4.74 -23.15 22.85
N GLU A 198 -4.85 -24.35 23.42
CA GLU A 198 -3.95 -24.90 24.44
C GLU A 198 -2.49 -24.71 24.01
N SER A 199 -1.90 -23.57 24.38
CA SER A 199 -0.47 -23.33 24.19
C SER A 199 0.25 -24.11 25.28
N ASP A 200 0.62 -25.34 24.94
CA ASP A 200 1.75 -26.07 25.52
C ASP A 200 3.04 -25.28 25.26
N ALA A 201 3.15 -24.08 25.82
CA ALA A 201 4.42 -23.46 26.11
C ALA A 201 4.97 -24.18 27.33
N ALA A 202 5.51 -25.38 27.08
CA ALA A 202 6.51 -25.98 27.93
C ALA A 202 7.60 -24.93 28.18
N ALA A 203 7.53 -24.31 29.35
CA ALA A 203 8.71 -23.77 29.98
C ALA A 203 9.64 -24.96 30.22
N GLU A 204 10.47 -25.29 29.24
CA GLU A 204 11.68 -26.04 29.47
C GLU A 204 12.60 -25.13 30.29
N ASP A 205 12.43 -25.22 31.60
CA ASP A 205 13.48 -24.94 32.57
C ASP A 205 14.72 -25.71 32.13
N GLY A 206 15.69 -24.99 31.57
CA GLY A 206 17.00 -25.52 31.26
C GLY A 206 17.84 -25.65 32.53
N ASP A 207 17.67 -26.75 33.26
CA ASP A 207 18.69 -27.27 34.17
C ASP A 207 19.51 -28.36 33.47
N GLY A 208 20.81 -28.08 33.31
CA GLY A 208 21.70 -28.92 32.54
C GLY A 208 22.04 -30.25 33.21
N GLU A 209 22.16 -31.31 32.42
CA GLU A 209 23.19 -32.35 32.64
C GLU A 209 23.48 -33.13 31.35
N THR A 210 24.77 -33.38 31.13
CA THR A 210 25.36 -34.12 30.00
C THR A 210 25.11 -35.63 30.11
N VAL A 211 24.64 -36.33 29.06
CA VAL A 211 25.09 -37.73 28.79
C VAL A 211 24.97 -38.12 27.31
N ALA A 212 25.98 -38.87 26.89
CA ALA A 212 26.33 -39.46 25.60
C ALA A 212 25.26 -40.20 24.77
N GLU A 213 25.53 -40.19 23.47
CA GLU A 213 25.37 -41.24 22.45
C GLU A 213 24.54 -42.48 22.83
N ARG A 214 23.47 -42.73 22.04
CA ARG A 214 23.09 -44.09 21.63
C ARG A 214 22.23 -44.10 20.37
N ASN A 215 22.79 -44.74 19.34
CA ASN A 215 22.10 -45.31 18.19
C ASN A 215 20.97 -46.27 18.61
N GLY A 216 19.86 -46.27 17.86
CA GLY A 216 19.13 -47.51 17.58
C GLY A 216 17.62 -47.42 17.31
N VAL A 217 17.25 -47.74 16.06
CA VAL A 217 16.22 -48.73 15.66
C VAL A 217 14.71 -48.41 15.82
N ILE A 218 14.06 -48.27 14.66
CA ILE A 218 12.84 -48.94 14.13
C ILE A 218 11.69 -49.32 15.11
N GLY A 219 10.46 -48.90 14.76
CA GLY A 219 9.19 -49.58 15.10
C GLY A 219 7.98 -48.64 14.89
N ALA A 220 7.13 -48.87 13.89
CA ALA A 220 5.83 -49.59 13.97
C ALA A 220 4.69 -48.64 14.43
N GLU A 221 3.81 -48.20 13.52
CA GLU A 221 2.52 -48.80 13.13
C GLU A 221 1.37 -48.51 14.12
N ASP A 222 0.16 -48.35 13.54
CA ASP A 222 -1.17 -48.22 14.15
C ASP A 222 -1.53 -46.79 14.65
N ASP A 223 -2.70 -46.21 14.41
CA ASP A 223 -4.03 -46.82 14.42
C ASP A 223 -5.05 -45.99 13.61
N ARG A 224 -6.04 -46.67 13.03
CA ARG A 224 -7.10 -46.13 12.17
C ARG A 224 -8.32 -45.73 13.01
N GLY A 225 -8.69 -44.46 13.01
CA GLY A 225 -9.95 -43.96 13.59
C GLY A 225 -10.96 -43.60 12.51
N ASP A 226 -11.87 -44.53 12.23
CA ASP A 226 -13.01 -44.44 11.32
C ASP A 226 -14.22 -43.90 12.09
N HIS A 227 -14.76 -42.73 11.71
CA HIS A 227 -15.98 -42.17 12.30
C HIS A 227 -16.99 -41.78 11.22
N ASP A 228 -17.79 -42.76 10.84
CA ASP A 228 -19.08 -42.62 10.17
C ASP A 228 -20.10 -41.96 11.11
N HIS A 229 -20.61 -40.78 10.74
CA HIS A 229 -21.88 -40.27 11.24
C HIS A 229 -22.86 -40.07 10.08
N ARG A 230 -23.69 -41.11 9.90
CA ARG A 230 -24.98 -41.05 9.21
C ARG A 230 -26.06 -40.81 10.26
N ASP A 231 -26.84 -39.76 10.07
CA ASP A 231 -28.20 -39.56 10.61
C ASP A 231 -28.81 -38.40 9.80
N ASP A 232 -30.09 -38.28 9.48
CA ASP A 232 -31.25 -39.16 9.33
C ASP A 232 -32.30 -38.23 8.71
N HIS A 233 -33.14 -38.74 7.81
CA HIS A 233 -34.13 -37.97 7.09
C HIS A 233 -35.40 -37.77 7.93
N GLY A 234 -35.78 -36.52 8.19
CA GLY A 234 -37.07 -36.17 8.78
C GLY A 234 -37.88 -35.26 7.87
N GLU A 235 -38.68 -35.85 6.97
CA GLU A 235 -39.71 -35.16 6.20
C GLU A 235 -40.79 -34.59 7.14
N ARG A 236 -41.04 -33.28 7.11
CA ARG A 236 -42.30 -32.69 7.59
C ARG A 236 -42.84 -31.66 6.61
N ALA A 237 -43.96 -32.05 6.01
CA ALA A 237 -44.85 -31.22 5.24
C ALA A 237 -45.71 -30.33 6.15
N GLY A 238 -46.01 -29.12 5.66
CA GLY A 238 -47.13 -28.27 6.08
C GLY A 238 -46.73 -27.07 6.93
N HIS A 239 -46.78 -25.87 6.36
CA HIS A 239 -47.91 -24.93 6.56
C HIS A 239 -47.60 -23.59 5.86
N ASP A 240 -48.47 -23.23 4.92
CA ASP A 240 -48.66 -21.86 4.45
C ASP A 240 -49.26 -21.02 5.58
N ASP A 241 -48.66 -19.88 5.91
CA ASP A 241 -49.42 -18.71 6.38
C ASP A 241 -48.62 -17.41 6.25
N HIS A 242 -49.33 -16.39 5.79
CA HIS A 242 -48.84 -15.06 5.44
C HIS A 242 -48.44 -14.23 6.67
N GLY A 243 -47.27 -13.59 6.62
CA GLY A 243 -46.87 -12.64 7.66
C GLY A 243 -45.73 -11.74 7.23
N GLY A 244 -46.06 -10.49 6.87
CA GLY A 244 -45.29 -9.31 7.24
C GLY A 244 -43.89 -9.15 6.68
N HIS A 245 -43.77 -8.26 5.71
CA HIS A 245 -42.56 -7.52 5.38
C HIS A 245 -41.88 -6.96 6.64
N GLY A 246 -40.87 -7.66 7.13
CA GLY A 246 -39.80 -7.08 7.92
C GLY A 246 -38.55 -7.31 7.11
N SER A 247 -38.01 -6.25 6.52
CA SER A 247 -36.70 -6.29 5.86
C SER A 247 -35.73 -6.95 6.82
N GLU A 248 -35.29 -8.14 6.47
CA GLU A 248 -34.10 -8.77 7.01
C GLU A 248 -32.98 -7.78 6.72
N GLY A 249 -32.72 -6.90 7.69
CA GLY A 249 -31.59 -6.00 7.62
C GLY A 249 -30.38 -6.87 7.46
N ASP A 250 -29.65 -6.66 6.37
CA ASP A 250 -28.34 -7.22 6.14
C ASP A 250 -27.55 -7.05 7.44
N HIS A 251 -27.46 -8.13 8.20
CA HIS A 251 -26.51 -8.27 9.28
C HIS A 251 -25.17 -8.34 8.59
N HIS A 252 -24.66 -7.18 8.14
CA HIS A 252 -23.24 -6.97 7.98
C HIS A 252 -22.64 -7.57 9.24
N SER A 253 -21.96 -8.70 9.09
CA SER A 253 -21.29 -9.36 10.19
C SER A 253 -20.29 -8.35 10.68
N SER A 254 -20.67 -7.59 11.71
CA SER A 254 -19.76 -6.85 12.57
C SER A 254 -18.71 -7.87 12.92
N GLY A 255 -17.50 -7.68 12.39
CA GLY A 255 -16.44 -8.68 12.41
C GLY A 255 -16.22 -9.22 13.82
N ASP A 256 -15.61 -10.39 13.92
CA ASP A 256 -15.26 -10.94 15.23
C ASP A 256 -14.46 -9.87 16.01
N PRO A 257 -14.94 -9.41 17.19
CA PRO A 257 -14.25 -8.40 17.99
C PRO A 257 -12.85 -8.88 18.44
N GLY A 258 -12.57 -10.17 18.29
CA GLY A 258 -11.27 -10.79 18.46
C GLY A 258 -10.36 -10.70 17.23
N VAL A 259 -10.65 -9.93 16.18
CA VAL A 259 -9.81 -9.90 14.96
C VAL A 259 -9.36 -8.48 14.64
N CYS A 260 -8.05 -8.28 14.45
CA CYS A 260 -7.51 -7.05 13.88
C CYS A 260 -7.22 -7.23 12.39
N SER A 261 -8.07 -6.63 11.57
CA SER A 261 -7.98 -6.61 10.10
C SER A 261 -8.42 -5.23 9.60
N PRO A 262 -7.57 -4.19 9.72
CA PRO A 262 -7.95 -2.80 9.46
C PRO A 262 -7.95 -2.43 7.95
N TRP A 263 -8.31 -3.39 7.10
CA TRP A 263 -8.32 -3.23 5.65
C TRP A 263 -9.60 -2.53 5.17
N HIS A 264 -9.44 -1.59 4.24
CA HIS A 264 -10.54 -0.85 3.63
C HIS A 264 -10.33 -0.71 2.13
N TYR A 265 -11.39 -0.39 1.39
CA TYR A 265 -11.32 -0.05 -0.02
C TYR A 265 -11.81 1.39 -0.22
N HIS A 266 -11.37 2.04 -1.29
CA HIS A 266 -11.92 3.31 -1.74
C HIS A 266 -13.01 3.04 -2.77
N ALA A 267 -14.17 3.63 -2.54
CA ALA A 267 -15.34 3.55 -3.43
C ALA A 267 -15.63 4.90 -4.12
N GLY A 268 -15.06 5.98 -3.59
CA GLY A 268 -15.08 7.29 -4.23
C GLY A 268 -14.34 7.33 -5.56
N LEU A 269 -14.89 8.06 -6.52
CA LEU A 269 -14.30 8.33 -7.83
C LEU A 269 -12.81 8.72 -7.76
N PRO A 270 -12.32 9.51 -6.79
CA PRO A 270 -10.90 9.88 -6.73
C PRO A 270 -10.00 8.65 -6.60
N GLY A 271 -10.23 7.83 -5.56
CA GLY A 271 -9.45 6.62 -5.35
C GLY A 271 -9.59 5.61 -6.48
N ARG A 272 -10.81 5.45 -7.04
CA ARG A 272 -11.07 4.50 -8.14
C ARG A 272 -10.40 4.92 -9.44
N LEU A 273 -10.56 6.19 -9.85
CA LEU A 273 -9.96 6.73 -11.07
C LEU A 273 -8.45 6.71 -10.98
N ALA A 274 -7.94 7.06 -9.81
CA ALA A 274 -6.52 7.04 -9.60
C ALA A 274 -6.03 5.57 -9.72
N TRP A 275 -6.69 4.58 -9.10
CA TRP A 275 -6.22 3.17 -9.15
C TRP A 275 -6.27 2.63 -10.58
N TRP A 276 -7.35 2.96 -11.29
CA TRP A 276 -7.50 2.70 -12.70
C TRP A 276 -6.36 3.29 -13.53
N THR A 277 -5.99 4.56 -13.28
CA THR A 277 -4.88 5.25 -13.95
C THR A 277 -3.56 4.52 -13.70
N HIS A 278 -3.28 4.12 -12.45
CA HIS A 278 -2.10 3.32 -12.13
C HIS A 278 -2.06 2.03 -12.96
N ARG A 279 -3.16 1.27 -12.97
CA ARG A 279 -3.27 0.03 -13.74
C ARG A 279 -3.05 0.29 -15.24
N ALA A 280 -3.71 1.29 -15.82
CA ALA A 280 -3.61 1.62 -17.24
C ALA A 280 -2.17 1.94 -17.69
N VAL A 281 -1.38 2.57 -16.82
CA VAL A 281 0.01 2.95 -17.14
C VAL A 281 1.00 1.81 -16.87
N HIS A 282 0.74 1.00 -15.84
CA HIS A 282 1.76 0.12 -15.29
C HIS A 282 1.50 -1.37 -15.48
N ALA A 283 0.25 -1.81 -15.47
CA ALA A 283 -0.07 -3.22 -15.52
C ALA A 283 0.12 -3.80 -16.92
N GLU A 284 0.91 -4.87 -17.04
CA GLU A 284 1.16 -5.56 -18.31
C GLU A 284 -0.12 -6.13 -18.95
N ASP A 285 -1.16 -6.37 -18.13
CA ASP A 285 -2.47 -6.89 -18.54
C ASP A 285 -3.57 -5.83 -18.57
N ALA A 286 -3.25 -4.55 -18.41
CA ALA A 286 -4.26 -3.50 -18.48
C ALA A 286 -4.86 -3.43 -19.88
N ASP A 287 -6.17 -3.66 -19.95
CA ASP A 287 -6.95 -3.34 -21.14
C ASP A 287 -7.15 -1.80 -21.17
N PRO A 288 -6.71 -1.09 -22.22
CA PRO A 288 -6.92 0.36 -22.33
C PRO A 288 -8.39 0.75 -22.44
N SER A 289 -9.31 -0.22 -22.60
CA SER A 289 -10.76 -0.02 -22.50
C SER A 289 -11.32 -0.27 -21.10
N LEU A 290 -10.47 -0.53 -20.09
CA LEU A 290 -10.91 -0.70 -18.70
C LEU A 290 -11.75 0.50 -18.29
N GLU A 291 -12.93 0.23 -17.77
CA GLU A 291 -13.69 1.19 -16.97
C GLU A 291 -13.06 1.25 -15.57
N PRO A 292 -13.17 2.37 -14.84
CA PRO A 292 -12.81 2.40 -13.43
C PRO A 292 -13.56 1.31 -12.66
N PRO A 293 -12.90 0.53 -11.78
CA PRO A 293 -13.58 -0.53 -11.05
C PRO A 293 -14.64 0.05 -10.08
N CYS A 294 -15.58 -0.76 -9.58
CA CYS A 294 -16.54 -0.29 -8.56
C CYS A 294 -15.87 0.14 -7.25
N ARG A 295 -14.70 -0.43 -6.93
CA ARG A 295 -13.87 -0.09 -5.76
C ARG A 295 -12.40 -0.43 -6.01
N THR A 296 -11.49 0.14 -5.24
CA THR A 296 -10.07 -0.25 -5.25
C THR A 296 -9.88 -1.64 -4.62
N PRO A 297 -8.69 -2.26 -4.78
CA PRO A 297 -8.28 -3.33 -3.89
C PRO A 297 -8.28 -2.90 -2.43
N CYS A 298 -8.27 -3.89 -1.53
CA CYS A 298 -8.12 -3.65 -0.11
C CYS A 298 -6.76 -3.01 0.18
N MET A 299 -6.78 -1.97 1.00
CA MET A 299 -5.65 -1.15 1.37
C MET A 299 -5.51 -1.11 2.89
N LEU A 300 -4.28 -1.01 3.36
CA LEU A 300 -3.94 -0.87 4.78
C LEU A 300 -2.92 0.23 4.95
N HIS A 301 -3.30 1.29 5.65
CA HIS A 301 -2.39 2.34 6.08
C HIS A 301 -1.62 1.91 7.35
N VAL A 302 -0.34 2.28 7.39
CA VAL A 302 0.50 2.20 8.59
C VAL A 302 1.24 3.52 8.74
N TRP A 303 0.82 4.32 9.71
CA TRP A 303 1.42 5.62 10.02
C TRP A 303 2.62 5.47 10.94
N THR A 304 3.71 6.16 10.62
CA THR A 304 4.90 6.25 11.49
C THR A 304 4.82 7.44 12.43
N VAL A 305 4.07 8.46 12.03
CA VAL A 305 3.72 9.65 12.81
C VAL A 305 2.53 9.36 13.74
N PRO A 306 2.45 9.95 14.95
CA PRO A 306 1.29 9.79 15.83
C PRO A 306 -0.03 10.21 15.15
N HIS A 307 -1.07 9.40 15.34
CA HIS A 307 -2.40 9.64 14.80
C HIS A 307 -3.45 9.43 15.90
N PRO A 308 -4.44 10.33 16.09
CA PRO A 308 -5.44 10.20 17.17
C PRO A 308 -6.34 8.96 17.04
N GLU A 309 -6.58 8.49 15.82
CA GLU A 309 -7.32 7.24 15.53
C GLU A 309 -6.42 6.00 15.46
N GLY A 310 -5.13 6.14 15.79
CA GLY A 310 -4.17 5.05 15.86
C GLY A 310 -3.39 4.75 14.57
N THR A 311 -2.50 3.77 14.65
CA THR A 311 -1.50 3.42 13.63
C THR A 311 -2.10 3.06 12.28
N HIS A 312 -3.31 2.49 12.29
CA HIS A 312 -4.02 2.01 11.09
C HIS A 312 -5.16 2.93 10.67
N ALA A 313 -5.16 4.19 11.12
CA ALA A 313 -6.17 5.17 10.73
C ALA A 313 -6.26 5.32 9.21
N HIS A 314 -7.46 5.59 8.70
CA HIS A 314 -7.67 5.71 7.26
C HIS A 314 -7.14 7.03 6.70
N HIS A 315 -7.27 8.12 7.46
CA HIS A 315 -6.84 9.45 7.04
C HIS A 315 -5.41 9.74 7.50
N ALA A 316 -4.79 10.74 6.88
CA ALA A 316 -3.47 11.18 7.30
C ALA A 316 -3.50 11.82 8.70
N PRO A 317 -2.38 11.73 9.45
CA PRO A 317 -2.21 12.44 10.71
C PRO A 317 -2.53 13.93 10.55
N PRO A 318 -3.27 14.53 11.51
CA PRO A 318 -3.51 15.97 11.49
C PRO A 318 -2.20 16.75 11.41
N ARG A 319 -2.22 17.93 10.77
CA ARG A 319 -1.02 18.74 10.48
C ARG A 319 -0.15 18.97 11.71
N GLU A 320 -0.76 19.21 12.87
CA GLU A 320 -0.09 19.43 14.17
C GLU A 320 0.78 18.25 14.66
N TYR A 321 0.62 17.05 14.09
CA TYR A 321 1.47 15.89 14.37
C TYR A 321 2.60 15.72 13.34
N ARG A 322 2.60 16.50 12.25
CA ARG A 322 3.55 16.43 11.12
C ARG A 322 4.51 17.62 11.06
N ASP A 323 4.67 18.38 12.14
CA ASP A 323 5.45 19.63 12.18
C ASP A 323 6.98 19.41 12.26
N ASP A 324 7.48 18.33 11.67
CA ASP A 324 8.91 18.04 11.61
C ASP A 324 9.65 18.98 10.65
N GLU A 325 10.96 19.13 10.84
CA GLU A 325 11.81 19.91 9.93
C GLU A 325 11.73 19.33 8.51
N PRO A 326 11.45 20.12 7.47
CA PRO A 326 11.35 19.63 6.09
C PRO A 326 12.53 18.75 5.67
N ALA A 327 12.25 17.72 4.88
CA ALA A 327 13.30 16.88 4.29
C ALA A 327 14.06 17.63 3.19
N ASP A 328 15.27 17.16 2.86
CA ASP A 328 15.88 17.52 1.58
C ASP A 328 15.08 16.88 0.44
N ALA A 329 14.97 17.55 -0.71
CA ALA A 329 14.26 16.99 -1.85
C ALA A 329 14.90 15.68 -2.33
N GLY A 330 16.23 15.57 -2.30
CA GLY A 330 16.99 14.42 -2.80
C GLY A 330 17.13 14.39 -4.32
N PHE A 331 16.73 15.43 -5.04
CA PHE A 331 16.89 15.59 -6.50
C PHE A 331 16.95 17.07 -6.88
N ASP A 332 17.30 17.36 -8.13
CA ASP A 332 17.39 18.74 -8.65
C ASP A 332 15.99 19.30 -8.92
N THR A 333 15.58 20.31 -8.16
CA THR A 333 14.28 20.99 -8.27
C THR A 333 14.41 22.45 -7.83
N ASP A 334 13.58 23.32 -8.42
CA ASP A 334 13.49 24.72 -8.03
C ASP A 334 12.56 24.95 -6.82
N ALA A 335 11.78 23.93 -6.42
CA ALA A 335 10.87 23.98 -5.28
C ALA A 335 11.61 23.68 -3.95
N THR A 336 11.17 24.32 -2.86
CA THR A 336 11.78 24.21 -1.54
C THR A 336 10.85 23.50 -0.55
N PRO A 337 11.20 22.32 -0.03
CA PRO A 337 10.42 21.64 1.02
C PRO A 337 10.15 22.55 2.22
N GLY A 338 8.90 22.60 2.66
CA GLY A 338 8.42 23.48 3.74
C GLY A 338 8.03 24.90 3.31
N GLU A 339 8.39 25.33 2.10
CA GLU A 339 7.94 26.60 1.50
C GLU A 339 6.97 26.35 0.34
N ASP A 340 7.28 25.36 -0.50
CA ASP A 340 6.49 24.93 -1.65
C ASP A 340 5.83 23.56 -1.41
N VAL A 341 4.60 23.42 -1.89
CA VAL A 341 3.86 22.16 -1.81
C VAL A 341 4.42 21.18 -2.84
N LEU A 342 4.63 19.92 -2.43
CA LEU A 342 4.99 18.82 -3.32
C LEU A 342 3.84 18.56 -4.30
N GLY A 343 3.96 19.11 -5.50
CA GLY A 343 3.04 18.93 -6.61
C GLY A 343 3.71 18.33 -7.84
N SER A 344 2.94 18.18 -8.91
CA SER A 344 3.45 17.69 -10.20
C SER A 344 4.52 18.60 -10.81
N ASP A 345 4.48 19.89 -10.49
CA ASP A 345 5.46 20.91 -10.87
C ASP A 345 6.78 20.83 -10.09
N ALA A 346 6.75 20.22 -8.90
CA ALA A 346 7.93 20.06 -8.05
C ALA A 346 8.75 18.81 -8.40
N VAL A 347 8.20 17.86 -9.16
CA VAL A 347 8.84 16.58 -9.52
C VAL A 347 9.29 16.53 -10.98
N PRO A 348 10.28 15.70 -11.35
CA PRO A 348 10.72 15.60 -12.75
C PRO A 348 9.62 15.09 -13.67
N GLU A 349 9.42 15.75 -14.81
CA GLU A 349 8.41 15.37 -15.82
C GLU A 349 8.52 13.89 -16.25
N ALA A 350 9.74 13.34 -16.28
CA ALA A 350 10.00 11.96 -16.67
C ALA A 350 9.39 10.89 -15.74
N VAL A 351 9.02 11.26 -14.51
CA VAL A 351 8.37 10.33 -13.56
C VAL A 351 6.86 10.51 -13.48
N LEU A 352 6.34 11.63 -14.00
CA LEU A 352 4.92 11.79 -14.12
C LEU A 352 4.40 10.75 -15.11
N PRO A 353 3.24 10.12 -14.84
CA PRO A 353 2.59 9.34 -15.88
C PRO A 353 2.42 10.24 -17.10
N ALA A 354 2.85 9.77 -18.27
CA ALA A 354 2.56 10.45 -19.54
C ALA A 354 1.09 10.84 -19.49
N GLU A 355 0.77 12.10 -19.80
CA GLU A 355 -0.61 12.58 -19.74
C GLU A 355 -1.48 11.55 -20.43
N LEU A 356 -2.23 10.79 -19.63
CA LEU A 356 -3.39 10.09 -20.12
C LEU A 356 -4.24 11.24 -20.61
N GLU A 357 -4.29 11.41 -21.93
CA GLU A 357 -5.33 12.19 -22.57
C GLU A 357 -6.62 11.51 -22.14
N LEU A 358 -7.11 11.89 -20.96
CA LEU A 358 -8.41 11.49 -20.48
C LEU A 358 -9.37 11.88 -21.61
N PRO A 359 -10.22 10.96 -22.08
CA PRO A 359 -11.08 11.24 -23.22
C PRO A 359 -12.00 12.41 -22.88
N GLY A 360 -11.59 13.61 -23.31
CA GLY A 360 -12.20 14.89 -22.94
C GLY A 360 -11.62 15.49 -21.66
N GLU A 361 -11.52 16.82 -21.60
CA GLU A 361 -11.32 17.54 -20.34
C GLU A 361 -12.50 17.19 -19.43
N LEU A 362 -12.27 16.34 -18.41
CA LEU A 362 -13.21 16.13 -17.32
C LEU A 362 -13.34 17.43 -16.52
N SER A 363 -14.13 18.39 -17.03
CA SER A 363 -14.57 19.51 -16.22
C SER A 363 -15.75 19.03 -15.38
N PHE A 364 -15.54 18.84 -14.08
CA PHE A 364 -16.63 18.59 -13.16
C PHE A 364 -17.42 19.89 -12.98
N PRO A 365 -18.74 19.89 -13.19
CA PRO A 365 -19.57 21.03 -12.83
C PRO A 365 -19.68 21.09 -11.30
N TRP A 366 -18.93 21.98 -10.68
CA TRP A 366 -19.11 22.35 -9.26
C TRP A 366 -20.26 23.34 -9.08
#